data_AF-A0A150XB30-F1
#
_entry.id   AF-A0A150XB30-F1
#
_cell.length_a   1.000
_cell.length_b   1.000
_cell.length_c   1.000
_cell.angle_alpha   90.00
_cell.angle_beta   90.00
_cell.angle_gamma   90.00
#
_symmetry.space_group_name_H-M   'P 1'
#
loop_
_entity.id
_entity.type
_entity.pdbx_description
1 polymer ?
#
loop_
_entity_poly.entity_id
_entity_poly.type
_entity_poly.pdbx_seq_one_letter_code
_entity_poly.pdbx_strand_id
1 'polypeptide(L)'
;MNEPPKKIKSRGIDPMIYLDATEFYETAELIQEENKTRALIVNYAFSIELYIKCLFVTTEFNLIDKPGYPEYERSISTIRDNKHDLLKLFKKLPDADQSEISKLYSHKYKNEISEHLDEIKGDFIKWRYAYEKDQLVSSTGALKQISRTLKEYIESQMNEGKYRK
;
A
#
# COMPACT_ATOMS: atom_id res chain seq x y z
N MET A 1 -14.40 -8.98 37.89
CA MET A 1 -13.90 -8.30 36.68
C MET A 1 -12.77 -9.14 36.12
N ASN A 2 -12.79 -9.46 34.82
CA ASN A 2 -11.66 -10.14 34.20
C ASN A 2 -10.51 -9.15 34.03
N GLU A 3 -9.27 -9.58 34.30
CA GLU A 3 -8.09 -8.77 34.03
C GLU A 3 -8.00 -8.40 32.54
N PRO A 4 -7.60 -7.17 32.20
CA PRO A 4 -7.43 -6.78 30.81
C PRO A 4 -6.33 -7.62 30.15
N PRO A 5 -6.50 -8.02 28.87
CA PRO A 5 -5.51 -8.83 28.17
C PRO A 5 -4.18 -8.07 28.06
N LYS A 6 -3.08 -8.71 28.45
CA LYS A 6 -1.74 -8.10 28.37
C LYS A 6 -1.31 -7.74 26.94
N LYS A 7 -1.84 -8.46 25.95
CA LYS A 7 -1.53 -8.29 24.53
C LYS A 7 -2.74 -8.61 23.67
N ILE A 8 -3.06 -7.71 22.74
CA ILE A 8 -4.06 -7.93 21.70
C ILE A 8 -3.34 -7.87 20.36
N LYS A 9 -3.60 -8.83 19.47
CA LYS A 9 -2.99 -8.89 18.15
C LYS A 9 -4.08 -9.08 17.10
N SER A 10 -4.07 -8.25 16.07
CA SER A 10 -4.95 -8.37 14.91
C SER A 10 -4.17 -8.27 13.61
N ARG A 11 -4.77 -8.78 12.54
CA ARG A 11 -4.24 -8.68 11.19
C ARG A 11 -5.32 -8.18 10.24
N GLY A 12 -4.90 -7.44 9.23
CA GLY A 12 -5.78 -6.96 8.18
C GLY A 12 -5.38 -5.56 7.78
N ILE A 13 -6.38 -4.78 7.41
CA ILE A 13 -6.14 -3.47 6.80
C ILE A 13 -6.02 -2.38 7.86
N ASP A 14 -5.04 -1.50 7.67
CA ASP A 14 -4.81 -0.35 8.55
C ASP A 14 -5.36 0.95 7.93
N PRO A 15 -6.42 1.54 8.52
CA PRO A 15 -7.03 2.75 7.97
C PRO A 15 -6.08 3.96 7.91
N MET A 16 -5.09 4.05 8.80
CA MET A 16 -4.16 5.19 8.81
C MET A 16 -3.19 5.09 7.65
N ILE A 17 -2.66 3.89 7.37
CA ILE A 17 -1.81 3.68 6.18
C ILE A 17 -2.61 3.91 4.90
N TYR A 18 -3.90 3.56 4.87
CA TYR A 18 -4.77 3.86 3.73
C TYR A 18 -4.91 5.36 3.47
N LEU A 19 -5.11 6.16 4.53
CA LEU A 19 -5.22 7.61 4.41
C LEU A 19 -3.91 8.22 3.88
N ASP A 20 -2.77 7.81 4.44
CA ASP A 20 -1.45 8.25 3.96
C ASP A 20 -1.25 7.89 2.48
N ALA A 21 -1.54 6.65 2.10
CA ALA A 21 -1.44 6.20 0.70
C ALA A 21 -2.31 7.05 -0.25
N THR A 22 -3.51 7.39 0.21
CA THR A 22 -4.49 8.17 -0.56
C THR A 22 -4.04 9.62 -0.76
N GLU A 23 -3.38 10.23 0.22
CA GLU A 23 -2.82 11.57 0.08
C GLU A 23 -1.80 11.63 -1.09
N PHE A 24 -0.89 10.66 -1.18
CA PHE A 24 0.07 10.59 -2.28
C PHE A 24 -0.60 10.29 -3.63
N TYR A 25 -1.60 9.40 -3.66
CA TYR A 25 -2.36 9.12 -4.87
C TYR A 25 -3.13 10.36 -5.37
N GLU A 26 -3.84 11.06 -4.49
CA GLU A 26 -4.59 12.27 -4.85
C GLU A 26 -3.66 13.39 -5.29
N THR A 27 -2.51 13.54 -4.64
CA THR A 27 -1.45 14.47 -5.07
C THR A 27 -0.98 14.14 -6.49
N ALA A 28 -0.78 12.87 -6.82
CA ALA A 28 -0.41 12.44 -8.17
C ALA A 28 -1.51 12.78 -9.20
N GLU A 29 -2.78 12.54 -8.87
CA GLU A 29 -3.91 12.90 -9.74
C GLU A 29 -4.02 14.43 -9.94
N LEU A 30 -3.72 15.24 -8.92
CA LEU A 30 -3.76 16.70 -9.03
C LEU A 30 -2.68 17.26 -9.96
N ILE A 31 -1.48 16.65 -9.99
CA ILE A 31 -0.34 17.16 -10.77
C ILE A 31 -0.14 16.46 -12.12
N GLN A 32 -1.07 15.58 -12.54
CA GLN A 32 -0.88 14.72 -13.71
C GLN A 32 -0.76 15.46 -15.05
N GLU A 33 -1.36 16.65 -15.15
CA GLU A 33 -1.31 17.51 -16.35
C GLU A 33 -0.18 18.55 -16.29
N GLU A 34 0.55 18.60 -15.18
CA GLU A 34 1.64 19.53 -14.98
C GLU A 34 2.97 18.93 -15.47
N ASN A 35 3.95 19.80 -15.77
CA ASN A 35 5.30 19.36 -16.13
C ASN A 35 6.12 18.92 -14.90
N LYS A 36 5.56 18.02 -14.09
CA LYS A 36 6.08 17.53 -12.80
C LYS A 36 6.27 16.01 -12.79
N THR A 37 6.74 15.43 -13.91
CA THR A 37 6.86 13.97 -14.13
C THR A 37 7.54 13.21 -12.99
N ARG A 38 8.64 13.74 -12.42
CA ARG A 38 9.33 13.07 -11.30
C ARG A 38 8.45 12.97 -10.06
N ALA A 39 7.80 14.07 -9.68
CA ALA A 39 6.90 14.10 -8.54
C ALA A 39 5.70 13.19 -8.79
N LEU A 40 5.12 13.22 -10.00
CA LEU A 40 4.03 12.34 -10.40
C LEU A 40 4.37 10.86 -10.19
N ILE A 41 5.52 10.43 -10.71
CA ILE A 41 5.96 9.03 -10.62
C ILE A 41 6.24 8.63 -9.17
N VAL A 42 6.94 9.46 -8.40
CA VAL A 42 7.24 9.14 -7.00
C VAL A 42 5.97 9.05 -6.16
N ASN A 43 5.00 9.95 -6.37
CA ASN A 43 3.73 9.93 -5.65
C ASN A 43 2.91 8.67 -5.96
N TYR A 44 2.75 8.29 -7.24
CA TYR A 44 2.09 7.02 -7.57
C TYR A 44 2.86 5.81 -7.05
N ALA A 45 4.17 5.74 -7.26
CA ALA A 45 4.96 4.58 -6.83
C ALA A 45 4.89 4.41 -5.31
N PHE A 46 4.90 5.52 -4.56
CA PHE A 46 4.80 5.47 -3.12
C PHE A 46 3.40 5.12 -2.62
N SER A 47 2.35 5.65 -3.25
CA SER A 47 0.97 5.26 -2.91
C SER A 47 0.72 3.77 -3.16
N ILE A 48 1.25 3.19 -4.25
CA ILE A 48 1.19 1.74 -4.51
C ILE A 48 1.86 0.96 -3.38
N GLU A 49 3.08 1.33 -2.97
CA GLU A 49 3.79 0.68 -1.87
C GLU A 49 2.97 0.74 -0.56
N LEU A 50 2.43 1.91 -0.23
CA LEU A 50 1.62 2.09 0.97
C LEU A 50 0.30 1.32 0.88
N TYR A 51 -0.38 1.29 -0.25
CA TYR A 51 -1.59 0.49 -0.45
C TYR A 51 -1.32 -1.01 -0.30
N ILE A 52 -0.23 -1.53 -0.87
CA ILE A 52 0.15 -2.95 -0.69
C ILE A 52 0.44 -3.22 0.79
N LYS A 53 1.19 -2.33 1.46
CA LYS A 53 1.48 -2.47 2.89
C LYS A 53 0.23 -2.41 3.76
N CYS A 54 -0.71 -1.56 3.38
CA CYS A 54 -1.99 -1.37 4.04
C CYS A 54 -2.83 -2.65 4.04
N LEU A 55 -2.75 -3.46 2.99
CA LEU A 55 -3.55 -4.69 2.86
C LEU A 55 -3.25 -5.76 3.91
N PHE A 56 -2.03 -5.80 4.43
CA PHE A 56 -1.61 -6.87 5.34
C PHE A 56 -0.74 -6.33 6.49
N VAL A 57 -1.39 -5.62 7.41
CA VAL A 57 -0.79 -5.07 8.62
C VAL A 57 -1.06 -5.99 9.79
N THR A 58 -0.02 -6.27 10.57
CA THR A 58 -0.18 -6.82 11.91
C THR A 58 -0.15 -5.68 12.91
N THR A 59 -1.23 -5.50 13.66
CA THR A 59 -1.33 -4.53 14.76
C THR A 59 -1.23 -5.26 16.09
N GLU A 60 -0.38 -4.77 16.98
CA GLU A 60 -0.25 -5.26 18.35
C GLU A 60 -0.51 -4.13 19.34
N PHE A 61 -1.41 -4.38 20.30
CA PHE A 61 -1.65 -3.51 21.45
C PHE A 61 -1.07 -4.17 22.69
N ASN A 62 -0.08 -3.54 23.30
CA ASN A 62 0.56 -4.05 24.51
C ASN A 62 0.09 -3.21 25.70
N LEU A 63 -0.36 -3.86 26.76
CA LEU A 63 -0.77 -3.18 27.99
C LEU A 63 0.44 -2.51 28.63
N ILE A 64 0.32 -1.21 28.90
CA ILE A 64 1.32 -0.44 29.64
C ILE A 64 1.04 -0.63 31.13
N ASP A 65 2.06 -1.07 31.87
CA ASP A 65 1.98 -1.19 33.33
C ASP A 65 2.11 0.20 33.96
N LYS A 66 0.97 0.85 34.20
CA LYS A 66 0.88 2.20 34.75
C LYS A 66 -0.28 2.28 35.75
N PRO A 67 -0.11 3.01 36.88
CA PRO A 67 -1.19 3.20 37.84
C PRO A 67 -2.40 3.90 37.21
N GLY A 68 -3.61 3.40 37.46
CA GLY A 68 -4.86 4.00 37.00
C GLY A 68 -5.64 3.09 36.04
N TYR A 69 -5.93 3.59 34.84
CA TYR A 69 -6.72 2.88 33.83
C TYR A 69 -5.81 2.09 32.87
N PRO A 70 -6.27 0.94 32.32
CA PRO A 70 -5.52 0.20 31.31
C PRO A 70 -5.20 1.08 30.09
N GLU A 71 -3.92 1.32 29.86
CA GLU A 71 -3.41 2.05 28.70
C GLU A 71 -2.69 1.06 27.77
N TYR A 72 -2.86 1.20 26.45
CA TYR A 72 -2.24 0.29 25.48
C TYR A 72 -1.32 1.06 24.53
N GLU A 73 -0.10 0.55 24.35
CA GLU A 73 0.80 1.00 23.30
C GLU A 73 0.49 0.24 22.01
N ARG A 74 0.24 0.99 20.94
CA ARG A 74 0.00 0.44 19.60
C ARG A 74 1.32 0.33 18.85
N SER A 75 1.60 -0.86 18.32
CA SER A 75 2.68 -1.09 17.36
C SER A 75 2.15 -1.76 16.10
N ILE A 76 2.75 -1.45 14.96
CA ILE A 76 2.38 -2.03 13.67
C ILE A 76 3.59 -2.61 12.95
N SER A 77 3.36 -3.69 12.23
CA SER A 77 4.31 -4.26 11.29
C SER A 77 3.63 -4.57 9.97
N THR A 78 4.25 -4.16 8.88
CA THR A 78 3.76 -4.33 7.50
C THR A 78 4.66 -5.28 6.73
N ILE A 79 4.22 -5.68 5.54
CA ILE A 79 5.08 -6.35 4.56
C ILE A 79 6.27 -5.45 4.22
N ARG A 80 7.48 -6.02 4.21
CA ARG A 80 8.72 -5.29 3.89
C ARG A 80 9.48 -5.92 2.74
N ASP A 81 10.13 -5.08 1.95
CA ASP A 81 11.15 -5.44 0.98
C ASP A 81 12.28 -4.40 1.05
N ASN A 82 13.52 -4.86 1.25
CA ASN A 82 14.66 -3.94 1.45
C ASN A 82 15.01 -3.13 0.19
N LYS A 83 14.46 -3.50 -0.97
CA LYS A 83 14.68 -2.82 -2.25
C LYS A 83 13.44 -2.06 -2.72
N HIS A 84 12.37 -2.03 -1.92
CA HIS A 84 11.10 -1.40 -2.28
C HIS A 84 10.51 -1.96 -3.60
N ASP A 85 10.75 -3.25 -3.85
CA ASP A 85 10.31 -3.92 -5.07
C ASP A 85 8.79 -4.17 -5.03
N LEU A 86 8.03 -3.40 -5.80
CA LEU A 86 6.56 -3.40 -5.76
C LEU A 86 5.97 -4.77 -6.12
N LEU A 87 6.55 -5.48 -7.08
CA LEU A 87 6.10 -6.83 -7.45
C LEU A 87 6.34 -7.83 -6.31
N LYS A 88 7.49 -7.76 -5.64
CA LYS A 88 7.77 -8.63 -4.49
C LYS A 88 6.90 -8.30 -3.29
N LEU A 89 6.56 -7.04 -3.08
CA LEU A 89 5.62 -6.65 -2.03
C LEU A 89 4.23 -7.23 -2.33
N PHE A 90 3.75 -7.12 -3.57
CA PHE A 90 2.47 -7.69 -4.00
C PHE A 90 2.42 -9.21 -3.81
N LYS A 91 3.48 -9.93 -4.22
CA LYS A 91 3.60 -11.40 -4.05
C LYS A 91 3.65 -11.89 -2.60
N LYS A 92 3.80 -10.98 -1.62
CA LYS A 92 3.77 -11.30 -0.19
C LYS A 92 2.38 -11.14 0.44
N LEU A 93 1.40 -10.61 -0.31
CA LEU A 93 0.00 -10.57 0.13
C LEU A 93 -0.59 -11.99 0.21
N PRO A 94 -1.67 -12.21 0.96
CA PRO A 94 -2.45 -13.44 0.86
C PRO A 94 -2.88 -13.75 -0.58
N ASP A 95 -2.86 -15.03 -0.98
CA ASP A 95 -3.19 -15.47 -2.35
C ASP A 95 -4.61 -15.06 -2.79
N ALA A 96 -5.54 -14.97 -1.83
CA ALA A 96 -6.90 -14.50 -2.07
C ALA A 96 -6.90 -13.04 -2.55
N ASP A 97 -6.18 -12.16 -1.84
CA ASP A 97 -6.08 -10.73 -2.18
C ASP A 97 -5.35 -10.57 -3.52
N GLN A 98 -4.24 -11.30 -3.73
CA GLN A 98 -3.53 -11.29 -5.01
C GLN A 98 -4.46 -11.67 -6.18
N SER A 99 -5.28 -12.71 -5.99
CA SER A 99 -6.20 -13.20 -7.02
C SER A 99 -7.34 -12.22 -7.30
N GLU A 100 -7.95 -11.64 -6.26
CA GLU A 100 -9.04 -10.66 -6.41
C GLU A 100 -8.55 -9.38 -7.08
N ILE A 101 -7.41 -8.85 -6.65
CA ILE A 101 -6.79 -7.66 -7.24
C ILE A 101 -6.43 -7.92 -8.70
N SER A 102 -5.82 -9.07 -9.02
CA SER A 102 -5.45 -9.42 -10.39
C SER A 102 -6.67 -9.52 -11.30
N LYS A 103 -7.78 -10.12 -10.83
CA LYS A 103 -9.05 -10.20 -11.57
C LYS A 103 -9.65 -8.81 -11.80
N LEU A 104 -9.68 -7.96 -10.77
CA LEU A 104 -10.19 -6.59 -10.88
C LEU A 104 -9.39 -5.80 -11.93
N TYR A 105 -8.06 -5.94 -11.88
CA TYR A 105 -7.15 -5.29 -12.81
C TYR A 105 -7.33 -5.75 -14.26
N SER A 106 -7.28 -7.06 -14.49
CA SER A 106 -7.35 -7.63 -15.84
C SER A 106 -8.71 -7.43 -16.49
N HIS A 107 -9.79 -7.44 -15.68
CA HIS A 107 -11.12 -7.11 -16.18
C HIS A 107 -11.17 -5.69 -16.77
N LYS A 108 -10.57 -4.70 -16.08
CA LYS A 108 -10.64 -3.28 -16.41
C LYS A 108 -9.66 -2.86 -17.51
N TYR A 109 -8.45 -3.40 -17.49
CA TYR A 109 -7.36 -2.93 -18.37
C TYR A 109 -6.93 -3.95 -19.43
N LYS A 110 -7.52 -5.16 -19.43
CA LYS A 110 -7.16 -6.26 -20.35
C LYS A 110 -5.66 -6.57 -20.36
N ASN A 111 -5.03 -6.41 -19.20
CA ASN A 111 -3.62 -6.69 -18.96
C ASN A 111 -3.42 -7.34 -17.58
N GLU A 112 -2.26 -7.93 -17.34
CA GLU A 112 -1.91 -8.55 -16.07
C GLU A 112 -1.23 -7.56 -15.13
N ILE A 113 -1.72 -7.45 -13.89
CA ILE A 113 -1.14 -6.52 -12.91
C ILE A 113 0.33 -6.84 -12.60
N SER A 114 0.71 -8.12 -12.68
CA SER A 114 2.07 -8.60 -12.42
C SER A 114 3.07 -8.10 -13.46
N GLU A 115 2.66 -7.96 -14.74
CA GLU A 115 3.49 -7.43 -15.81
C GLU A 115 3.76 -5.95 -15.58
N HIS A 116 2.69 -5.17 -15.35
CA HIS A 116 2.84 -3.74 -15.04
C HIS A 116 3.63 -3.51 -13.75
N LEU A 117 3.41 -4.31 -12.69
CA LEU A 117 4.21 -4.24 -11.47
C LEU A 117 5.68 -4.57 -11.74
N ASP A 118 6.00 -5.50 -12.64
CA ASP A 118 7.39 -5.82 -13.00
C ASP A 118 8.07 -4.64 -13.72
N GLU A 119 7.33 -3.96 -14.60
CA GLU A 119 7.81 -2.76 -15.30
C GLU A 119 8.19 -1.63 -14.32
N ILE A 120 7.33 -1.38 -13.32
CA ILE A 120 7.49 -0.25 -12.40
C ILE A 120 8.19 -0.60 -11.08
N LYS A 121 8.61 -1.86 -10.89
CA LYS A 121 9.04 -2.41 -9.58
C LYS A 121 10.11 -1.60 -8.84
N GLY A 122 10.95 -0.85 -9.57
CA GLY A 122 12.03 -0.05 -8.98
C GLY A 122 11.80 1.46 -9.05
N ASP A 123 10.64 1.92 -9.51
CA ASP A 123 10.43 3.32 -9.86
C ASP A 123 10.51 4.26 -8.66
N PHE A 124 10.03 3.81 -7.49
CA PHE A 124 10.12 4.60 -6.26
C PHE A 124 11.56 5.04 -5.96
N ILE A 125 12.52 4.11 -6.04
CA ILE A 125 13.93 4.42 -5.77
C ILE A 125 14.59 5.13 -6.96
N LYS A 126 14.39 4.63 -8.18
CA LYS A 126 15.04 5.20 -9.38
C LYS A 126 14.69 6.67 -9.57
N TRP A 127 13.42 7.04 -9.39
CA TRP A 127 12.96 8.40 -9.68
C TRP A 127 13.28 9.41 -8.58
N ARG A 128 13.50 8.96 -7.34
CA ARG A 128 14.05 9.80 -6.26
C ARG A 128 15.47 10.27 -6.55
N TYR A 129 16.27 9.40 -7.15
CA TYR A 129 17.67 9.65 -7.51
C TYR A 129 17.85 9.80 -9.02
N ALA A 130 16.83 10.34 -9.71
CA ALA A 130 16.83 10.49 -11.17
C ALA A 130 17.98 11.35 -11.70
N TYR A 131 18.57 12.21 -10.86
CA TYR A 131 19.73 13.02 -11.22
C TYR A 131 21.04 12.20 -11.29
N GLU A 132 21.07 10.98 -10.76
CA GLU A 132 22.23 10.07 -10.80
C GLU A 132 22.23 9.14 -12.02
N LYS A 133 21.25 9.30 -12.93
CA LYS A 133 21.02 8.42 -14.07
C LYS A 133 20.87 9.23 -15.35
N ASP A 134 21.48 8.75 -16.43
CA ASP A 134 21.45 9.44 -17.73
C ASP A 134 20.07 9.39 -18.38
N GLN A 135 19.35 8.27 -18.24
CA GLN A 135 17.99 8.09 -18.77
C GLN A 135 17.16 7.19 -17.87
N LEU A 136 15.92 7.59 -17.61
CA LEU A 136 14.91 6.80 -16.90
C LEU A 136 13.62 6.77 -17.71
N VAL A 137 13.01 5.59 -17.78
CA VAL A 137 11.71 5.36 -18.39
C VAL A 137 10.83 4.71 -17.34
N SER A 138 9.56 5.13 -17.30
CA SER A 138 8.54 4.57 -16.43
C SER A 138 7.19 4.67 -17.12
N SER A 139 6.32 3.71 -16.85
CA SER A 139 4.96 3.69 -17.35
C SER A 139 4.04 4.44 -16.37
N THR A 140 3.81 5.73 -16.60
CA THR A 140 2.86 6.54 -15.81
C THR A 140 1.43 6.00 -15.91
N GLY A 141 1.09 5.39 -17.05
CA GLY A 141 -0.17 4.66 -17.24
C GLY A 141 -0.29 3.48 -16.27
N ALA A 142 0.73 2.62 -16.20
CA ALA A 142 0.75 1.48 -15.28
C ALA A 142 0.67 1.94 -13.81
N LEU A 143 1.46 2.95 -13.44
CA LEU A 143 1.44 3.55 -12.11
C LEU A 143 0.04 4.01 -11.70
N LYS A 144 -0.63 4.78 -12.56
CA LYS A 144 -2.00 5.26 -12.32
C LYS A 144 -3.00 4.12 -12.22
N GLN A 145 -2.96 3.16 -13.16
CA GLN A 145 -3.89 2.03 -13.21
C GLN A 145 -3.77 1.16 -11.96
N ILE A 146 -2.54 0.82 -11.55
CA ILE A 146 -2.30 0.01 -10.35
C ILE A 146 -2.76 0.74 -9.09
N SER A 147 -2.36 2.02 -8.93
CA SER A 147 -2.76 2.82 -7.76
C SER A 147 -4.28 2.86 -7.60
N ARG A 148 -4.99 3.10 -8.71
CA ARG A 148 -6.45 3.15 -8.73
C ARG A 148 -7.09 1.80 -8.41
N THR A 149 -6.59 0.70 -8.98
CA THR A 149 -7.11 -0.64 -8.68
C THR A 149 -6.92 -1.00 -7.21
N LEU A 150 -5.75 -0.71 -6.63
CA LEU A 150 -5.49 -0.99 -5.21
C LEU A 150 -6.41 -0.17 -4.31
N LYS A 151 -6.60 1.12 -4.61
CA LYS A 151 -7.54 1.98 -3.89
C LYS A 151 -8.97 1.41 -3.94
N GLU A 152 -9.47 1.13 -5.15
CA GLU A 152 -10.81 0.57 -5.36
C GLU A 152 -11.00 -0.77 -4.61
N TYR A 153 -9.98 -1.63 -4.61
CA TYR A 153 -10.00 -2.88 -3.88
C TYR A 153 -10.08 -2.67 -2.37
N ILE A 154 -9.21 -1.83 -1.80
CA ILE A 154 -9.17 -1.55 -0.36
C ILE A 154 -10.51 -0.97 0.11
N GLU A 155 -11.06 0.00 -0.62
CA GLU A 155 -12.35 0.62 -0.32
C GLU A 155 -13.51 -0.40 -0.36
N SER A 156 -13.52 -1.31 -1.34
CA SER A 156 -14.48 -2.42 -1.39
C SER A 156 -14.38 -3.31 -0.17
N GLN A 157 -13.17 -3.70 0.23
CA GLN A 157 -13.00 -4.49 1.43
C GLN A 157 -13.50 -3.70 2.67
N MET A 158 -13.22 -2.38 2.78
CA MET A 158 -13.61 -1.53 3.93
C MET A 158 -15.12 -1.55 4.11
N ASN A 159 -15.84 -1.38 3.02
CA ASN A 159 -17.29 -1.33 2.98
C ASN A 159 -17.94 -2.68 3.31
N GLU A 160 -17.32 -3.81 2.93
CA GLU A 160 -17.82 -5.16 3.19
C GLU A 160 -17.60 -5.64 4.65
N GLY A 161 -16.89 -4.86 5.48
CA GLY A 161 -16.67 -5.21 6.89
C GLY A 161 -15.76 -6.44 7.11
N LYS A 162 -15.05 -6.89 6.06
CA LYS A 162 -14.03 -7.97 6.12
C LYS A 162 -12.82 -7.64 7.01
N TYR A 163 -12.82 -6.48 7.64
CA TYR A 163 -11.80 -5.89 8.53
C TYR A 163 -11.91 -6.39 9.97
N ARG A 164 -13.02 -7.06 10.32
CA ARG A 164 -13.40 -7.34 11.71
C ARG A 164 -13.28 -8.82 12.12
N LYS A 165 -12.50 -9.66 11.44
CA LYS A 165 -12.29 -11.05 11.86
C LYS A 165 -10.94 -11.26 12.53
#